data_AF-A0A651GV90-F1
#
_entry.id   AF-A0A651GV90-F1
#
_cell.length_a   1.000
_cell.length_b   1.000
_cell.length_c   1.000
_cell.angle_alpha   90.00
_cell.angle_beta   90.00
_cell.angle_gamma   90.00
#
_symmetry.space_group_name_H-M   'P 1'
#
loop_
_entity.id
_entity.type
_entity.pdbx_description
1 polymer ?
#
loop_
_entity_poly.entity_id
_entity_poly.type
_entity_poly.pdbx_seq_one_letter_code
_entity_poly.pdbx_strand_id
1 'polypeptide(L)' 'MARHEPDDHLQSLYLELRTLMSALNRLHHPVYPGDPERIAQLEHDIAEIRKTIQERRRALTASA' A
#
# COMPACT_ATOMS: atom_id res chain seq x y z
N MET A 1 -7.00 -26.76 -13.03
CA MET A 1 -7.13 -25.38 -12.50
C MET A 1 -5.83 -25.04 -11.79
N ALA A 2 -4.95 -24.25 -12.41
CA ALA A 2 -3.68 -23.88 -11.80
C ALA A 2 -3.96 -22.95 -10.62
N ARG A 3 -3.71 -23.43 -9.40
CA ARG A 3 -3.72 -22.62 -8.18
C ARG A 3 -2.47 -21.74 -8.30
N HIS A 4 -2.65 -20.49 -8.72
CA HIS A 4 -1.58 -19.49 -8.67
C HIS A 4 -1.15 -19.41 -7.21
N GLU A 5 0.07 -19.85 -6.89
CA GLU A 5 0.62 -19.61 -5.56
C GLU A 5 0.59 -18.10 -5.30
N PRO A 6 0.14 -17.68 -4.11
CA PRO A 6 0.11 -16.27 -3.79
C PRO A 6 1.54 -15.72 -3.87
N ASP A 7 1.72 -14.64 -4.63
CA ASP A 7 3.00 -13.95 -4.69
C ASP A 7 3.29 -13.34 -3.30
N ASP A 8 4.20 -13.96 -2.55
CA ASP A 8 4.57 -13.55 -1.19
C ASP A 8 4.99 -12.06 -1.13
N HIS A 9 5.65 -11.59 -2.19
CA HIS A 9 6.03 -10.20 -2.34
C HIS A 9 4.81 -9.28 -2.46
N LEU A 10 3.84 -9.63 -3.31
CA LEU A 10 2.58 -8.89 -3.43
C LEU A 10 1.77 -8.92 -2.12
N GLN A 11 1.76 -10.03 -1.39
CA GLN A 11 1.13 -10.10 -0.06
C GLN A 11 1.80 -9.15 0.94
N SER A 12 3.13 -9.11 0.94
CA SER A 12 3.91 -8.18 1.77
C SER A 12 3.57 -6.71 1.46
N LEU A 13 3.51 -6.34 0.19
CA LEU A 13 3.13 -4.98 -0.25
C LEU A 13 1.71 -4.60 0.20
N TYR A 14 0.75 -5.54 0.15
CA TYR A 14 -0.61 -5.28 0.65
C TYR A 14 -0.65 -5.10 2.17
N LEU A 15 0.15 -5.85 2.92
CA LEU A 15 0.25 -5.71 4.37
C LEU A 15 0.83 -4.34 4.75
N GLU A 16 1.86 -3.91 4.02
CA GLU A 16 2.50 -2.61 4.20
C GLU A 16 1.51 -1.48 3.87
N LEU A 17 0.81 -1.55 2.72
CA LEU A 17 -0.24 -0.60 2.35
C LEU A 17 -1.30 -0.47 3.45
N ARG A 18 -1.77 -1.60 3.99
CA ARG A 18 -2.77 -1.61 5.06
C ARG A 18 -2.25 -0.92 6.32
N THR A 19 -0.98 -1.11 6.63
CA THR A 19 -0.32 -0.49 7.79
C THR A 19 -0.24 1.02 7.63
N LEU A 20 0.20 1.51 6.47
CA LEU A 20 0.27 2.94 6.16
C LEU A 20 -1.11 3.60 6.17
N MET A 21 -2.11 2.97 5.53
CA MET A 21 -3.49 3.49 5.55
C MET A 21 -4.06 3.57 6.96
N SER A 22 -3.75 2.59 7.82
CA SER A 22 -4.18 2.61 9.22
C SER A 22 -3.49 3.74 9.99
N ALA A 23 -2.21 4.03 9.73
CA ALA A 23 -1.49 5.14 10.31
C ALA A 23 -2.07 6.49 9.86
N LEU A 24 -2.33 6.65 8.56
CA LEU A 24 -2.91 7.86 7.99
C LEU A 24 -4.29 8.14 8.59
N ASN A 25 -5.13 7.11 8.72
CA ASN A 25 -6.46 7.25 9.31
C ASN A 25 -6.42 7.73 10.79
N ARG A 26 -5.38 7.34 11.54
CA ARG A 26 -5.20 7.82 12.92
C ARG A 26 -4.84 9.31 12.97
N LEU A 27 -4.15 9.82 11.94
CA LEU A 27 -3.76 11.22 11.87
C LEU A 27 -4.90 12.12 11.36
N HIS A 28 -5.85 11.61 10.58
CA HIS A 28 -7.05 12.36 10.19
C HIS A 28 -8.13 12.39 11.28
N HIS A 29 -7.73 12.58 12.54
CA HIS A 29 -8.69 12.72 13.63
C HIS A 29 -9.46 14.04 13.48
N PRO A 30 -10.81 14.03 13.49
CA PRO A 30 -11.63 15.19 13.10
C PRO A 30 -11.50 16.40 14.01
N VAL A 31 -11.05 16.21 15.25
CA VAL A 31 -10.91 17.30 16.25
C VAL A 31 -9.46 17.77 16.38
N TYR A 32 -8.49 16.89 16.09
CA TYR A 32 -7.07 17.16 16.25
C TYR A 32 -6.32 16.47 15.12
N PRO A 33 -6.27 17.08 13.92
CA PRO A 33 -5.49 16.52 12.84
C PRO A 33 -4.04 16.39 13.28
N GLY A 34 -3.43 15.26 12.95
CA GLY A 34 -2.02 15.03 13.14
C GLY A 34 -1.17 16.00 12.32
N ASP A 35 0.13 15.90 12.50
CA ASP A 35 1.10 16.74 11.79
C ASP A 35 0.89 16.68 10.26
N PRO A 36 0.67 17.83 9.58
CA PRO A 36 0.43 17.87 8.14
C PRO A 36 1.61 17.35 7.32
N GLU A 37 2.86 17.52 7.77
CA GLU A 37 4.03 16.97 7.08
C GLU A 37 4.02 15.44 7.16
N ARG A 38 3.63 14.91 8.32
CA ARG A 38 3.51 13.46 8.51
C ARG A 38 2.38 12.86 7.68
N ILE A 39 1.26 13.56 7.56
CA ILE A 39 0.13 13.18 6.69
C ILE A 39 0.60 13.13 5.23
N ALA A 40 1.23 14.20 4.74
CA ALA A 40 1.72 14.28 3.36
C ALA A 40 2.74 13.17 3.05
N GLN A 41 3.63 12.85 4.01
CA GLN A 41 4.57 11.75 3.85
C GLN A 41 3.85 10.40 3.71
N LEU A 42 2.86 10.11 4.57
CA LEU A 42 2.11 8.86 4.50
C LEU A 42 1.29 8.75 3.20
N GLU A 43 0.72 9.86 2.73
CA GLU A 43 0.03 9.90 1.43
C GLU A 43 0.97 9.59 0.27
N HIS A 44 2.19 10.15 0.30
CA HIS A 44 3.24 9.85 -0.67
C HIS A 44 3.64 8.36 -0.64
N ASP A 45 3.93 7.82 0.55
CA ASP A 45 4.33 6.42 0.72
C ASP A 45 3.22 5.47 0.23
N ILE A 46 1.95 5.79 0.50
CA ILE A 46 0.78 5.03 0.01
C ILE A 46 0.71 5.06 -1.52
N ALA A 47 0.97 6.21 -2.14
CA ALA A 47 0.95 6.34 -3.59
C ALA A 47 2.04 5.47 -4.24
N GLU A 48 3.25 5.50 -3.69
CA GLU A 48 4.37 4.67 -4.16
C GLU A 48 4.10 3.18 -4.00
N ILE A 49 3.60 2.73 -2.84
CA ILE A 49 3.25 1.30 -2.66
C ILE A 49 2.17 0.85 -3.64
N ARG A 50 1.14 1.68 -3.88
CA ARG A 50 0.09 1.36 -4.87
C ARG A 50 0.67 1.20 -6.28
N LYS A 51 1.63 2.04 -6.66
CA LYS A 51 2.33 1.94 -7.94
C LYS A 51 3.14 0.63 -8.01
N THR A 52 3.92 0.31 -6.98
CA THR A 52 4.69 -0.93 -6.90
C THR A 52 3.80 -2.18 -6.99
N ILE A 53 2.63 -2.18 -6.33
CA ILE A 53 1.63 -3.25 -6.45
C ILE A 53 1.14 -3.38 -7.89
N GLN A 54 0.82 -2.27 -8.56
CA GLN A 54 0.37 -2.30 -9.95
C GLN A 54 1.45 -2.84 -10.89
N GLU A 55 2.70 -2.42 -10.71
CA GLU A 55 3.84 -2.90 -11.48
C GLU A 55 4.07 -4.40 -11.25
N ARG A 56 4.05 -4.85 -10.00
CA ARG A 56 4.17 -6.29 -9.66
C ARG A 56 3.05 -7.11 -10.28
N ARG A 57 1.81 -6.64 -10.21
CA ARG A 57 0.66 -7.31 -10.85
C ARG A 57 0.84 -7.42 -12.36
N ARG A 58 1.28 -6.36 -13.02
CA ARG A 58 1.56 -6.38 -14.47
C ARG A 58 2.66 -7.38 -14.80
N ALA A 59 3.75 -7.40 -14.02
CA ALA A 59 4.84 -8.34 -14.21
C ALA A 59 4.39 -9.81 -14.06
N LEU A 60 3.55 -10.10 -13.06
CA LEU A 60 2.99 -11.43 -12.84
C LEU A 60 2.07 -11.86 -14.00
N THR A 61 1.24 -10.96 -14.52
CA THR A 61 0.39 -11.26 -15.70
C THR A 61 1.20 -11.42 -16.98
N ALA A 62 2.29 -10.66 -17.16
CA ALA A 62 3.16 -10.78 -18.33
C ALA A 62 4.04 -12.04 -18.31
N SER A 63 4.25 -12.64 -17.13
CA SER A 63 5.06 -13.85 -16.93
C SER A 63 4.22 -15.13 -16.85
N ALA A 64 2.89 -15.03 -16.96
CA ALA A 64 1.92 -16.13 -16.88
C ALA A 64 1.40 -16.51 -18.28
#